data_AF-A0A7R9PXC6-F1
#
_entry.id   AF-A0A7R9PXC6-F1
#
_cell.length_a   1.000
_cell.length_b   1.000
_cell.length_c   1.000
_cell.angle_alpha   90.00
_cell.angle_beta   90.00
_cell.angle_gamma   90.00
#
_symmetry.space_group_name_H-M   'P 1'
#
loop_
_entity.id
_entity.type
_entity.pdbx_description
1 polymer ?
#
loop_
_entity_poly.entity_id
_entity_poly.type
_entity_poly.pdbx_seq_one_letter_code
_entity_poly.pdbx_strand_id
1 'polypeptide(L)'
;MTWAQLDVHSNATLNDSLQAYSSGLIEGHLTADLIDFHWNNNIQHYCDNSSQFCDILFPFIEKNVEFMKTEIKKYAKTDEYWHQIELSLIQLTGIEDGYRAARDGVQPLGARIDLSANG
;
A
#
# COMPACT_ATOMS: atom_id res chain seq x y z
N MET A 1 -7.33 28.46 -4.28
CA MET A 1 -6.06 27.70 -4.21
C MET A 1 -6.29 26.37 -4.92
N THR A 2 -5.35 25.92 -5.76
CA THR A 2 -5.51 24.83 -6.75
C THR A 2 -4.83 23.51 -6.35
N TRP A 3 -4.39 23.37 -5.10
CA TRP A 3 -3.75 22.16 -4.58
C TRP A 3 -4.33 21.80 -3.20
N ALA A 4 -4.49 20.50 -2.96
CA ALA A 4 -4.62 19.96 -1.60
C ALA A 4 -3.22 19.70 -1.02
N GLN A 5 -3.07 19.80 0.30
CA GLN A 5 -1.81 19.57 1.01
C GLN A 5 -2.02 18.51 2.08
N LEU A 6 -1.09 17.55 2.17
CA LEU A 6 -1.03 16.51 3.18
C LEU A 6 0.36 16.54 3.81
N ASP A 7 0.41 16.71 5.13
CA ASP A 7 1.63 16.62 5.92
C ASP A 7 1.46 15.50 6.96
N VAL A 8 2.26 14.45 6.86
CA VAL A 8 2.26 13.30 7.78
C VAL A 8 3.64 13.17 8.38
N HIS A 9 3.70 13.09 9.71
CA HIS A 9 4.93 12.88 10.46
C HIS A 9 4.83 11.58 11.25
N SER A 10 5.83 10.72 11.10
CA SER A 10 5.98 9.54 11.93
C SER A 10 6.76 9.85 13.22
N ASN A 11 6.77 8.89 14.15
CA ASN A 11 7.57 8.99 15.36
C ASN A 11 8.79 8.07 15.27
N ALA A 12 9.98 8.67 15.22
CA ALA A 12 11.25 7.97 15.10
C ALA A 12 11.58 7.03 16.28
N THR A 13 10.87 7.13 17.42
CA THR A 13 11.06 6.19 18.54
C THR A 13 10.37 4.85 18.33
N LEU A 14 9.48 4.73 17.34
CA LEU A 14 8.78 3.49 17.00
C LEU A 14 9.56 2.70 15.95
N ASN A 15 9.30 1.39 15.83
CA ASN A 15 9.85 0.62 14.72
C ASN A 15 9.36 1.18 13.38
N ASP A 16 10.21 1.14 12.37
CA ASP A 16 9.97 1.73 11.05
C ASP A 16 8.84 1.04 10.29
N SER A 17 8.64 -0.27 10.46
CA SER A 17 7.47 -0.99 9.93
C SER A 17 6.14 -0.40 10.42
N LEU A 18 6.03 -0.09 11.71
CA LEU A 18 4.85 0.54 12.31
C LEU A 18 4.70 1.98 11.84
N GLN A 19 5.81 2.70 11.69
CA GLN A 19 5.79 4.05 11.12
C GLN A 19 5.26 4.02 9.68
N ALA A 20 5.75 3.11 8.84
CA ALA A 20 5.32 2.94 7.45
C ALA A 20 3.82 2.62 7.38
N TYR A 21 3.37 1.62 8.16
CA TYR A 21 1.96 1.22 8.19
C TYR A 21 1.06 2.37 8.65
N SER A 22 1.41 3.02 9.77
CA SER A 22 0.60 4.10 10.35
C SER A 22 0.53 5.32 9.43
N SER A 23 1.64 5.65 8.77
CA SER A 23 1.68 6.77 7.82
C SER A 23 0.75 6.50 6.64
N GLY A 24 0.80 5.29 6.07
CA GLY A 24 -0.11 4.87 5.01
C GLY A 24 -1.57 4.83 5.46
N LEU A 25 -1.84 4.30 6.65
CA LEU A 25 -3.19 4.24 7.24
C LEU A 25 -3.81 5.63 7.36
N ILE A 26 -3.05 6.59 7.92
CA ILE A 26 -3.51 7.96 8.11
C ILE A 26 -3.72 8.65 6.74
N GLU A 27 -2.79 8.49 5.80
CA GLU A 27 -2.92 9.05 4.45
C GLU A 27 -4.16 8.51 3.74
N GLY A 28 -4.33 7.18 3.68
CA GLY A 28 -5.47 6.53 3.04
C GLY A 28 -6.79 6.94 3.64
N HIS A 29 -6.84 7.11 4.97
CA HIS A 29 -8.06 7.53 5.67
C HIS A 29 -8.39 9.01 5.40
N LEU A 30 -7.43 9.91 5.59
CA LEU A 30 -7.65 11.36 5.46
C LEU A 30 -7.89 11.80 4.02
N THR A 31 -7.37 11.06 3.04
CA THR A 31 -7.45 11.43 1.62
C THR A 31 -8.42 10.56 0.81
N ALA A 32 -9.26 9.74 1.46
CA ALA A 32 -10.14 8.79 0.79
C ALA A 32 -11.02 9.42 -0.31
N ASP A 33 -11.53 10.65 -0.12
CA ASP A 33 -12.31 11.38 -1.15
C ASP A 33 -11.46 11.72 -2.38
N LEU A 34 -10.22 12.15 -2.16
CA LEU A 34 -9.31 12.46 -3.25
C LEU A 34 -8.85 11.20 -3.98
N ILE A 35 -8.63 10.10 -3.26
CA ILE A 35 -8.32 8.79 -3.84
C ILE A 35 -9.47 8.33 -4.74
N ASP A 36 -10.72 8.44 -4.29
CA ASP A 36 -11.90 8.09 -5.10
C ASP A 36 -12.00 8.90 -6.38
N PHE A 37 -11.88 10.23 -6.26
CA PHE A 37 -11.93 11.08 -7.43
C PHE A 37 -10.78 10.78 -8.38
N HIS A 38 -9.59 10.50 -7.86
CA HIS A 38 -8.44 10.16 -8.70
C HIS A 38 -8.63 8.81 -9.41
N TRP A 39 -9.11 7.79 -8.71
CA TRP A 39 -9.43 6.48 -9.27
C TRP A 39 -10.49 6.58 -10.37
N ASN A 40 -11.60 7.25 -10.08
CA ASN A 40 -12.71 7.41 -11.02
C ASN A 40 -12.28 8.19 -12.27
N ASN A 41 -11.46 9.23 -12.12
CA ASN A 41 -11.04 10.06 -13.23
C ASN A 41 -10.00 9.37 -14.15
N ASN A 42 -9.17 8.46 -13.62
CA ASN A 42 -7.99 7.99 -14.35
C ASN A 42 -7.94 6.47 -14.55
N ILE A 43 -8.43 5.67 -13.61
CA ILE A 43 -8.13 4.23 -13.53
C ILE A 43 -9.38 3.36 -13.67
N GLN A 44 -10.58 3.84 -13.30
CA GLN A 44 -11.78 3.00 -13.22
C GLN A 44 -12.11 2.20 -14.50
N HIS A 45 -11.76 2.74 -15.67
CA HIS A 45 -12.02 2.14 -16.99
C HIS A 45 -10.77 1.58 -17.66
N TYR A 46 -9.65 1.43 -16.94
CA TYR A 46 -8.35 1.09 -17.51
C TYR A 46 -8.37 -0.22 -18.33
N CYS A 47 -9.20 -1.19 -17.93
CA CYS A 47 -9.28 -2.50 -18.58
C CYS A 47 -10.51 -2.68 -19.49
N ASP A 48 -11.44 -1.72 -19.57
CA ASP A 48 -12.75 -1.93 -20.20
C ASP A 48 -12.67 -2.34 -21.67
N ASN A 49 -11.70 -1.79 -22.41
CA ASN A 49 -11.48 -2.08 -23.83
C ASN A 49 -10.17 -2.84 -24.09
N SER A 50 -9.55 -3.39 -23.04
CA SER A 50 -8.22 -4.01 -23.11
C SER A 50 -8.14 -5.27 -22.25
N SER A 51 -9.22 -6.04 -22.19
CA SER A 51 -9.33 -7.25 -21.37
C SER A 51 -8.18 -8.23 -21.60
N GLN A 52 -7.82 -8.52 -22.86
CA GLN A 52 -6.71 -9.44 -23.17
C GLN A 52 -5.35 -8.94 -22.65
N PHE A 53 -5.13 -7.62 -22.62
CA PHE A 53 -3.92 -7.05 -22.03
C PHE A 53 -3.98 -7.16 -20.49
N CYS A 54 -5.12 -6.88 -19.89
CA CYS A 54 -5.29 -6.98 -18.44
C CYS A 54 -5.21 -8.43 -17.92
N ASP A 55 -5.62 -9.41 -18.73
CA ASP A 55 -5.46 -10.85 -18.46
C ASP A 55 -3.98 -11.25 -18.35
N ILE A 56 -3.06 -10.48 -18.94
CA ILE A 56 -1.61 -10.65 -18.82
C ILE A 56 -1.04 -9.78 -17.70
N LEU A 57 -1.52 -8.53 -17.60
CA LEU A 57 -1.03 -7.53 -16.65
C LEU A 57 -1.26 -7.96 -15.20
N PHE A 58 -2.48 -8.37 -14.83
CA PHE A 58 -2.77 -8.70 -13.44
C PHE A 58 -1.94 -9.90 -12.94
N PRO A 59 -1.83 -11.03 -13.67
CA PRO A 59 -0.95 -12.11 -13.26
C PRO A 59 0.53 -11.72 -13.22
N PHE A 60 0.98 -10.80 -14.08
CA PHE A 60 2.35 -10.29 -14.03
C PHE A 60 2.61 -9.50 -12.75
N ILE A 61 1.72 -8.57 -12.39
CA ILE A 61 1.81 -7.79 -11.15
C ILE A 61 1.75 -8.70 -9.93
N GLU A 62 0.81 -9.65 -9.91
CA GLU A 62 0.66 -10.62 -8.81
C GLU A 62 1.93 -11.44 -8.61
N LYS A 63 2.50 -12.01 -9.69
CA LYS A 63 3.77 -12.75 -9.63
C LYS A 63 4.93 -11.88 -9.16
N ASN A 64 4.98 -10.62 -9.57
CA ASN A 64 6.01 -9.68 -9.12
C ASN A 64 5.90 -9.38 -7.62
N VAL A 65 4.68 -9.19 -7.12
CA VAL A 65 4.44 -8.98 -5.68
C VAL A 65 4.82 -10.24 -4.88
N GLU A 66 4.46 -11.44 -5.35
CA GLU A 66 4.86 -12.68 -4.69
C GLU A 66 6.38 -12.92 -4.73
N PHE A 67 7.05 -12.53 -5.80
CA PHE A 67 8.51 -12.50 -5.87
C PHE A 67 9.09 -11.56 -4.80
N MET A 68 8.62 -10.31 -4.73
CA MET A 68 9.08 -9.35 -3.73
C MET A 68 8.88 -9.87 -2.30
N LYS A 69 7.70 -10.44 -1.98
CA LYS A 69 7.43 -11.07 -0.67
C LYS A 69 8.42 -12.19 -0.36
N THR A 70 8.74 -13.01 -1.35
CA THR A 70 9.69 -14.13 -1.19
C THR A 70 11.10 -13.64 -0.89
N GLU A 71 11.55 -12.59 -1.57
CA GLU A 71 12.88 -12.03 -1.37
C GLU A 71 12.98 -11.21 -0.07
N ILE A 72 11.94 -10.45 0.29
CA ILE A 72 11.83 -9.77 1.59
C ILE A 72 12.02 -10.76 2.73
N LYS A 73 11.29 -11.89 2.71
CA LYS A 73 11.39 -12.94 3.74
C LYS A 73 12.81 -13.49 3.89
N LYS A 74 13.60 -13.53 2.82
CA LYS A 74 14.97 -14.02 2.83
C LYS A 74 15.97 -12.96 3.28
N TYR A 75 15.79 -11.71 2.86
CA TYR A 75 16.87 -10.73 2.86
C TYR A 75 16.58 -9.45 3.64
N ALA A 76 15.34 -9.08 3.95
CA ALA A 76 15.04 -7.77 4.56
C ALA A 76 15.72 -7.56 5.92
N LYS A 77 15.99 -8.65 6.67
CA LYS A 77 16.70 -8.57 7.96
C LYS A 77 18.21 -8.29 7.82
N THR A 78 18.77 -8.45 6.64
CA THR A 78 20.23 -8.41 6.41
C THR A 78 20.64 -7.49 5.26
N ASP A 79 19.72 -7.12 4.38
CA ASP A 79 19.93 -6.30 3.20
C ASP A 79 19.01 -5.07 3.25
N GLU A 80 19.62 -3.89 3.35
CA GLU A 80 18.92 -2.61 3.45
C GLU A 80 18.00 -2.35 2.25
N TYR A 81 18.34 -2.85 1.05
CA TYR A 81 17.49 -2.70 -0.13
C TYR A 81 16.17 -3.43 0.09
N TRP A 82 16.21 -4.70 0.49
CA TRP A 82 15.00 -5.48 0.71
C TRP A 82 14.19 -4.99 1.90
N HIS A 83 14.84 -4.40 2.91
CA HIS A 83 14.16 -3.70 4.01
C HIS A 83 13.34 -2.50 3.51
N GLN A 84 13.91 -1.66 2.64
CA GLN A 84 13.16 -0.50 2.10
C GLN A 84 11.99 -0.92 1.19
N ILE A 85 12.13 -2.02 0.43
CA ILE A 85 11.02 -2.58 -0.35
C ILE A 85 9.92 -3.08 0.59
N GLU A 86 10.27 -3.74 1.70
CA GLU A 86 9.31 -4.15 2.73
C GLU A 86 8.54 -2.95 3.29
N LEU A 87 9.23 -1.91 3.76
CA LEU A 87 8.57 -0.71 4.30
C LEU A 87 7.62 -0.04 3.30
N SER A 88 8.00 0.02 2.02
CA SER A 88 7.17 0.58 0.95
C SER A 88 5.86 -0.21 0.76
N LEU A 89 5.93 -1.54 0.77
CA LEU A 89 4.74 -2.40 0.67
C LEU A 89 3.88 -2.33 1.94
N ILE A 90 4.48 -2.20 3.11
CA ILE A 90 3.76 -1.98 4.37
C ILE A 90 2.98 -0.67 4.33
N GLN A 91 3.58 0.43 3.87
CA GLN A 91 2.87 1.71 3.73
C GLN A 91 1.73 1.62 2.73
N LEU A 92 1.93 0.97 1.58
CA LEU A 92 0.87 0.75 0.59
C LEU A 92 -0.30 -0.06 1.18
N THR A 93 -0.01 -1.06 2.02
CA THR A 93 -1.03 -1.81 2.76
C THR A 93 -1.81 -0.90 3.71
N GLY A 94 -1.10 -0.03 4.43
CA GLY A 94 -1.71 0.98 5.29
C GLY A 94 -2.68 1.87 4.52
N ILE A 95 -2.29 2.35 3.32
CA ILE A 95 -3.16 3.19 2.48
C ILE A 95 -4.46 2.45 2.12
N GLU A 96 -4.37 1.18 1.68
CA GLU A 96 -5.55 0.38 1.35
C GLU A 96 -6.47 0.22 2.58
N ASP A 97 -5.90 -0.17 3.72
CA ASP A 97 -6.66 -0.38 4.96
C ASP A 97 -7.30 0.93 5.46
N GLY A 98 -6.57 2.05 5.40
CA GLY A 98 -7.04 3.37 5.83
C GLY A 98 -8.18 3.89 4.96
N TYR A 99 -8.04 3.72 3.65
CA TYR A 99 -9.08 4.03 2.68
C TYR A 99 -10.36 3.20 2.93
N ARG A 100 -10.22 1.88 3.09
CA ARG A 100 -11.37 0.99 3.40
C ARG A 100 -12.03 1.37 4.73
N ALA A 101 -11.25 1.74 5.73
CA ALA A 101 -11.79 2.19 7.02
C ALA A 101 -12.62 3.48 6.88
N ALA A 102 -12.21 4.41 6.01
CA ALA A 102 -12.98 5.61 5.72
C ALA A 102 -14.27 5.33 4.91
N ARG A 103 -14.27 4.30 4.06
CA ARG A 103 -15.37 4.01 3.12
C ARG A 103 -16.39 2.99 3.58
N ASP A 104 -15.91 1.87 4.08
CA ASP A 104 -16.72 0.70 4.35
C ASP A 104 -17.12 0.62 5.84
N GLY A 105 -16.59 1.52 6.68
CA GLY A 105 -16.73 1.46 8.14
C GLY A 105 -16.09 0.22 8.77
N VAL A 106 -15.25 -0.49 8.00
CA VAL A 106 -14.53 -1.70 8.43
C VAL A 106 -13.32 -1.26 9.24
N GLN A 107 -13.21 -1.71 10.49
CA GLN A 107 -12.01 -1.45 11.29
C GLN A 107 -10.78 -2.12 10.64
N PRO A 108 -9.64 -1.42 10.55
CA PRO A 108 -8.42 -2.00 9.99
C PRO A 108 -7.95 -3.16 10.89
N LEU A 109 -7.92 -4.37 10.34
CA LEU A 109 -7.52 -5.61 11.04
C LEU A 109 -5.99 -5.80 11.11
N GLY A 110 -5.21 -4.73 10.89
CA GLY A 110 -3.77 -4.79 10.68
C GLY A 110 -3.42 -5.11 9.22
N ALA A 111 -2.15 -4.94 8.86
CA ALA A 111 -1.64 -5.07 7.50
C ALA A 111 -2.07 -6.39 6.84
N ARG A 112 -2.99 -6.34 5.86
CA ARG A 112 -3.43 -7.53 5.10
C ARG A 112 -2.29 -8.19 4.32
N ILE A 113 -1.26 -7.42 3.96
CA ILE A 113 0.00 -8.00 3.50
C ILE A 113 0.78 -8.43 4.75
N ASP A 114 0.64 -9.71 5.10
CA ASP A 114 1.48 -10.35 6.11
C ASP A 114 2.93 -10.46 5.60
N LEU A 115 3.66 -9.35 5.74
CA LEU A 115 5.10 -9.26 5.55
C LEU A 115 5.85 -9.60 6.84
N SER A 116 5.12 -9.80 7.95
CA SER A 116 5.74 -10.20 9.19
C SER A 116 6.30 -11.62 9.02
N ALA A 117 7.59 -11.69 8.73
CA ALA A 117 8.36 -12.84 9.11
C ALA A 117 8.23 -12.93 10.63
N ASN A 118 7.34 -13.80 11.11
CA ASN A 118 7.24 -14.23 12.50
C ASN A 118 8.64 -14.20 13.13
N GLY A 119 8.85 -13.25 14.03
CA GLY A 119 9.90 -13.29 15.03
C GLY A 119 9.37 -14.04 16.23
#